data_AF-A0A6P1ISL3-F1
#
_entry.id   AF-A0A6P1ISL3-F1
#
_cell.length_a   1.000
_cell.length_b   1.000
_cell.length_c   1.000
_cell.angle_alpha   90.00
_cell.angle_beta   90.00
_cell.angle_gamma   90.00
#
_symmetry.space_group_name_H-M   'P 1'
#
loop_
_entity.id
_entity.type
_entity.pdbx_description
1 polymer ?
#
loop_
_entity_poly.entity_id
_entity_poly.type
_entity_poly.pdbx_seq_one_letter_code
_entity_poly.pdbx_strand_id
1 'polypeptide(L)'
;MNYKNLYSKAVTAHAMGESLVLEGGDTSVAVFPCGGLQLQILPLVPKGQGRVICEDDFEQFAAVKWEIHPNFRALMNTLGEQRG
;
A
#
# COMPACT_ATOMS: atom_id res chain seq x y z
N MET A 1 -5.05 8.58 10.02
CA MET A 1 -3.67 8.30 9.55
C MET A 1 -3.18 9.49 8.73
N ASN A 2 -1.87 9.82 8.73
CA ASN A 2 -1.29 10.87 7.87
C ASN A 2 -0.23 10.28 6.90
N TYR A 3 0.16 11.03 5.86
CA TYR A 3 1.06 10.55 4.81
C TYR A 3 2.41 10.07 5.36
N LYS A 4 3.07 10.88 6.20
CA LYS A 4 4.39 10.56 6.77
C LYS A 4 4.37 9.26 7.58
N ASN A 5 3.32 9.05 8.37
CA ASN A 5 3.12 7.80 9.12
C ASN A 5 2.89 6.61 8.18
N LEU A 6 2.05 6.78 7.15
CA LEU A 6 1.82 5.75 6.14
C LEU A 6 3.11 5.37 5.42
N TYR A 7 3.88 6.37 4.97
CA TYR A 7 5.16 6.19 4.29
C TYR A 7 6.17 5.48 5.18
N SER A 8 6.32 5.92 6.43
CA SER A 8 7.22 5.27 7.40
C SER A 8 6.86 3.80 7.58
N LYS A 9 5.57 3.46 7.71
CA LYS A 9 5.11 2.07 7.86
C LYS A 9 5.35 1.25 6.60
N ALA A 10 5.14 1.82 5.42
CA ALA A 10 5.41 1.15 4.15
C ALA A 10 6.92 0.87 3.98
N VAL A 11 7.79 1.81 4.36
CA VAL A 11 9.25 1.60 4.39
C VAL A 11 9.64 0.49 5.36
N THR A 12 9.08 0.49 6.58
CA THR A 12 9.35 -0.58 7.56
C THR A 12 8.92 -1.95 7.03
N ALA A 13 7.71 -2.07 6.48
CA ALA A 13 7.22 -3.30 5.89
C ALA A 13 8.13 -3.77 4.73
N HIS A 14 8.50 -2.85 3.83
CA HIS A 14 9.37 -3.15 2.70
C HIS A 14 10.77 -3.62 3.14
N ALA A 15 11.36 -2.99 4.15
CA ALA A 15 12.65 -3.39 4.72
C ALA A 15 12.62 -4.80 5.35
N MET A 16 11.44 -5.26 5.78
CA MET A 16 11.21 -6.62 6.28
C MET A 16 10.89 -7.62 5.17
N GLY A 17 10.88 -7.20 3.90
CA GLY A 17 10.44 -8.04 2.79
C GLY A 17 8.93 -8.34 2.85
N GLU A 18 8.14 -7.40 3.37
CA GLU A 18 6.68 -7.46 3.47
C GLU A 18 6.04 -6.25 2.75
N SER A 19 4.71 -6.20 2.71
CA SER A 19 3.95 -5.08 2.13
C SER A 19 2.91 -4.59 3.13
N LEU A 20 2.79 -3.27 3.26
CA LEU A 20 1.77 -2.69 4.13
C LEU A 20 0.41 -2.85 3.48
N VAL A 21 -0.56 -3.42 4.19
CA VAL A 21 -1.91 -3.64 3.66
C VAL A 21 -2.91 -2.77 4.39
N LEU A 22 -3.72 -2.07 3.61
CA LEU A 22 -4.79 -1.23 4.11
C LEU A 22 -6.13 -1.78 3.66
N GLU A 23 -7.13 -1.69 4.53
CA GLU A 23 -8.53 -1.98 4.25
C GLU A 23 -9.33 -0.69 4.29
N GLY A 24 -10.22 -0.53 3.32
CA GLY A 24 -11.05 0.67 3.23
C GLY A 24 -12.25 0.43 2.31
N GLY A 25 -13.45 0.69 2.84
CA GLY A 25 -14.70 0.38 2.15
C GLY A 25 -14.78 -1.10 1.78
N ASP A 26 -14.93 -1.39 0.49
CA ASP A 26 -15.09 -2.75 -0.06
C ASP A 26 -13.80 -3.31 -0.69
N THR A 27 -12.64 -2.70 -0.42
CA THR A 27 -11.36 -3.11 -1.03
C THR A 27 -10.21 -3.11 -0.04
N SER A 28 -9.21 -3.94 -0.34
CA SER A 28 -7.90 -3.91 0.30
C SER A 28 -6.84 -3.47 -0.72
N VAL A 29 -5.83 -2.74 -0.26
CA VAL A 29 -4.71 -2.29 -1.08
C VAL A 29 -3.39 -2.65 -0.41
N ALA A 30 -2.39 -3.05 -1.19
CA ALA A 30 -1.00 -3.10 -0.76
C ALA A 30 -0.31 -1.77 -1.07
N VAL A 31 0.55 -1.34 -0.16
CA VAL A 31 1.26 -0.06 -0.17
C VAL A 31 2.75 -0.31 -0.14
N PHE A 32 3.46 0.25 -1.10
CA PHE A 32 4.90 0.11 -1.27
C PHE A 32 5.56 1.48 -1.33
N PRO A 33 6.71 1.69 -0.67
CA PRO A 33 7.55 2.84 -0.96
C PRO A 33 8.12 2.71 -2.38
N CYS A 34 8.13 3.80 -3.12
CA CYS A 34 8.81 3.90 -4.41
C CYS A 34 9.65 5.19 -4.47
N GLY A 35 10.37 5.40 -5.58
CA GLY A 35 11.31 6.50 -5.70
C GLY A 35 10.68 7.89 -5.45
N GLY A 36 11.49 8.83 -4.94
CA GLY A 36 11.04 10.22 -4.78
C GLY A 36 10.07 10.46 -3.62
N LEU A 37 10.13 9.67 -2.54
CA LEU A 37 9.23 9.76 -1.37
C LEU A 37 7.75 9.52 -1.73
N GLN A 38 7.49 8.71 -2.75
CA GLN A 38 6.15 8.37 -3.22
C GLN A 38 5.71 6.97 -2.75
N LEU A 39 4.41 6.72 -2.76
CA LEU A 39 3.82 5.43 -2.45
C LEU A 39 3.13 4.83 -3.67
N GLN A 40 3.47 3.58 -4.01
CA GLN A 40 2.70 2.78 -4.94
C GLN A 40 1.59 2.04 -4.19
N ILE A 41 0.36 2.21 -4.67
CA ILE A 41 -0.86 1.61 -4.11
C ILE A 41 -1.38 0.60 -5.13
N LEU A 42 -1.42 -0.68 -4.75
CA LEU A 42 -1.90 -1.77 -5.59
C LEU A 42 -3.18 -2.36 -4.98
N PRO A 43 -4.33 -2.26 -5.66
CA PRO A 43 -5.53 -2.96 -5.22
C PRO A 43 -5.31 -4.47 -5.21
N LEU A 44 -5.76 -5.14 -4.15
CA LEU A 44 -5.64 -6.60 -4.00
C LEU A 44 -6.78 -7.37 -4.67
N VAL A 45 -7.80 -6.65 -5.15
CA VAL A 45 -8.90 -7.21 -5.93
C VAL A 45 -8.51 -7.31 -7.42
N PRO A 46 -8.94 -8.36 -8.13
CA PRO A 46 -8.41 -8.76 -9.45
C PRO A 46 -8.61 -7.79 -10.63
N LYS A 47 -9.15 -6.58 -10.41
CA LYS A 47 -9.44 -5.60 -11.48
C LYS A 47 -8.96 -4.17 -11.18
N GLY A 48 -8.26 -3.94 -10.08
CA GLY A 48 -7.80 -2.59 -9.75
C GLY A 48 -6.48 -2.24 -10.44
N GLN A 49 -6.41 -1.06 -11.06
CA GLN A 49 -5.14 -0.53 -11.54
C GLN A 49 -4.35 0.05 -10.37
N GLY A 50 -3.06 -0.29 -10.32
CA GLY A 50 -2.13 0.34 -9.39
C GLY A 50 -1.97 1.82 -9.67
N ARG A 51 -1.74 2.62 -8.63
CA ARG A 51 -1.45 4.06 -8.76
C ARG A 51 -0.30 4.47 -7.86
N VAL A 52 0.37 5.56 -8.20
CA VAL A 52 1.39 6.19 -7.36
C VAL A 52 0.79 7.47 -6.77
N ILE A 53 1.03 7.70 -5.48
CA ILE A 53 0.57 8.90 -4.77
C ILE A 53 1.75 9.58 -4.07
N CYS A 54 1.73 10.92 -4.03
CA CYS A 54 2.62 11.72 -3.18
C CYS A 54 1.88 12.27 -1.95
N GLU A 55 2.53 13.15 -1.19
CA GLU A 55 1.91 13.81 -0.03
C GLU A 55 0.70 14.67 -0.43
N ASP A 56 0.75 15.35 -1.59
CA ASP A 56 -0.34 16.19 -2.08
C ASP A 56 -1.58 15.36 -2.48
N ASP A 57 -1.37 14.14 -3.00
CA ASP A 57 -2.45 13.22 -3.38
C ASP A 57 -3.08 12.49 -2.17
N PHE A 58 -2.44 12.59 -0.99
CA PHE A 58 -2.81 11.80 0.17
C PHE A 58 -4.21 12.12 0.69
N GLU A 59 -4.64 13.38 0.64
CA GLU A 59 -5.96 13.76 1.15
C GLU A 59 -7.09 13.05 0.40
N GLN A 60 -6.98 12.96 -0.94
CA GLN A 60 -7.94 12.25 -1.78
C GLN A 60 -7.91 10.75 -1.51
N PHE A 61 -6.72 10.19 -1.26
CA PHE A 61 -6.60 8.79 -0.86
C PHE A 61 -7.23 8.53 0.51
N ALA A 62 -6.95 9.38 1.50
CA ALA A 62 -7.38 9.22 2.88
C ALA A 62 -8.90 9.38 3.08
N ALA A 63 -9.61 9.97 2.12
CA ALA A 63 -11.07 10.14 2.14
C ALA A 63 -11.84 8.81 2.30
N VAL A 64 -11.23 7.68 1.87
CA VAL A 64 -11.80 6.33 1.96
C VAL A 64 -11.73 5.73 3.39
N LYS A 65 -11.13 6.45 4.36
CA LYS A 65 -10.94 6.02 5.76
C LYS A 65 -10.25 4.65 5.88
N TRP A 66 -8.99 4.60 5.50
CA TRP A 66 -8.17 3.39 5.58
C TRP A 66 -7.84 2.97 7.01
N GLU A 67 -7.94 1.67 7.25
CA GLU A 67 -7.41 0.99 8.43
C GLU A 67 -6.27 0.07 8.03
N ILE A 68 -5.31 -0.12 8.92
CA ILE A 68 -4.20 -1.02 8.65
C ILE A 68 -4.66 -2.44 8.98
N HIS A 69 -4.60 -3.34 7.99
CA HIS A 69 -5.02 -4.71 8.18
C HIS A 69 -4.19 -5.39 9.28
N PRO A 70 -4.81 -6.11 10.24
CA PRO A 70 -4.10 -6.74 11.35
C PRO A 70 -3.05 -7.77 10.90
N ASN A 71 -3.26 -8.40 9.73
CA ASN A 71 -2.24 -9.22 9.09
C ASN A 71 -1.45 -8.36 8.08
N PHE A 72 -0.53 -7.54 8.59
CA PHE A 72 0.48 -6.73 7.86
C PHE A 72 1.34 -7.50 6.81
N ARG A 73 1.04 -8.78 6.58
CA ARG A 73 1.83 -9.76 5.83
C ARG A 73 1.38 -9.99 4.39
N ALA A 74 0.48 -9.18 3.85
CA ALA A 74 -0.11 -9.56 2.56
C ALA A 74 0.82 -9.22 1.38
N LEU A 75 1.21 -10.28 0.67
CA LEU A 75 1.60 -10.33 -0.75
C LEU A 75 3.07 -10.21 -1.18
N MET A 76 4.05 -10.65 -0.40
CA MET A 76 5.34 -11.00 -1.01
C MET A 76 5.37 -12.39 -1.69
N ASN A 77 4.38 -13.26 -1.43
CA ASN A 77 4.30 -14.56 -2.11
C ASN A 77 3.51 -14.57 -3.43
N THR A 78 2.69 -13.58 -3.74
CA THR A 78 1.76 -13.69 -4.91
C THR A 78 2.21 -12.92 -6.14
N LEU A 79 3.13 -11.95 -6.03
CA LEU A 79 3.67 -11.21 -7.17
C LEU A 79 5.06 -11.69 -7.61
N GLY A 80 5.81 -12.37 -6.74
CA GLY A 80 7.11 -12.98 -7.07
C GLY A 80 7.00 -14.17 -8.02
N GLU A 81 5.91 -14.94 -7.96
CA GLU A 81 5.68 -16.09 -8.86
C GLU A 81 5.21 -15.71 -10.27
N GLN A 82 4.79 -14.46 -10.51
CA GLN A 82 4.40 -14.00 -11.86
C GLN A 82 5.57 -13.42 -12.69
N ARG A 83 6.80 -13.48 -12.18
CA ARG A 83 8.02 -13.09 -12.92
C ARG A 83 8.96 -14.27 -13.21
N GLY A 84 8.44 -15.50 -13.19
CA GLY A 84 9.12 -16.68 -13.74
C GLY A 84 9.18 -16.65 -15.26
#